data_AF-A0A482TZG3-F1
#
_entry.id   AF-A0A482TZG3-F1
#
_cell.length_a   1.000
_cell.length_b   1.000
_cell.length_c   1.000
_cell.angle_alpha   90.00
_cell.angle_beta   90.00
_cell.angle_gamma   90.00
#
_symmetry.space_group_name_H-M   'P 1'
#
loop_
_entity.id
_entity.type
_entity.pdbx_description
1 polymer ?
#
loop_
_entity_poly.entity_id
_entity_poly.type
_entity_poly.pdbx_seq_one_letter_code
_entity_poly.pdbx_strand_id
1 'polypeptide(L)'
;MALTMHQSSVFYFTRLLNNLSNILAKAQAHADETGTDPKDLLEARLAEDMFNLSQQIQMACLHPMLFVAGITGKPAELQKDEDRSFAELRSRISETISVLESIRPEDLNGSEDQEIVLATPRADLPFTGQGSLQIFSLPNFFFHVVTAYDILRHRGVPLGKMDFLGGLK
;
A
#
# COMPACT_ATOMS: atom_id res chain seq x y z
N MET A 1 -0.51 -1.24 -28.15
CA MET A 1 -1.67 -1.46 -27.25
C MET A 1 -1.46 -0.59 -26.02
N ALA A 2 -2.49 0.12 -25.57
CA ALA A 2 -2.44 0.83 -24.30
C ALA A 2 -2.65 -0.17 -23.15
N LEU A 3 -2.01 0.08 -21.99
CA LEU A 3 -2.33 -0.64 -20.76
C LEU A 3 -3.76 -0.30 -20.34
N THR A 4 -4.52 -1.29 -19.88
CA THR A 4 -5.87 -1.04 -19.36
C THR A 4 -5.82 -0.43 -17.95
N MET A 5 -6.93 0.15 -17.48
CA MET A 5 -7.03 0.64 -16.09
C MET A 5 -6.73 -0.45 -15.07
N HIS A 6 -7.25 -1.67 -15.28
CA HIS A 6 -6.96 -2.82 -14.39
C HIS A 6 -5.47 -3.20 -14.37
N GLN A 7 -4.85 -3.31 -15.55
CA GLN A 7 -3.42 -3.62 -15.67
C GLN A 7 -2.53 -2.51 -15.07
N SER A 8 -2.98 -1.26 -15.15
CA SER A 8 -2.26 -0.09 -14.63
C SER A 8 -2.47 0.14 -13.13
N SER A 9 -3.31 -0.65 -12.47
CA SER A 9 -3.67 -0.47 -11.06
C SER A 9 -3.52 -1.77 -10.25
N VAL A 10 -4.53 -2.64 -10.28
CA VAL A 10 -4.65 -3.87 -9.47
C VAL A 10 -3.38 -4.71 -9.55
N PHE A 11 -2.83 -4.91 -10.75
CA PHE A 11 -1.59 -5.65 -10.93
C PHE A 11 -0.42 -5.08 -10.10
N TYR A 12 -0.17 -3.77 -10.17
CA TYR A 12 0.93 -3.13 -9.47
C TYR A 12 0.71 -3.10 -7.96
N PHE A 13 -0.53 -2.80 -7.52
CA PHE A 13 -0.89 -2.79 -6.11
C PHE A 13 -0.69 -4.17 -5.48
N THR A 14 -1.29 -5.20 -6.05
CA THR A 14 -1.20 -6.58 -5.52
C THR A 14 0.25 -7.06 -5.49
N ARG A 15 1.03 -6.81 -6.54
CA ARG A 15 2.45 -7.22 -6.56
C ARG A 15 3.24 -6.57 -5.43
N LEU A 16 3.16 -5.25 -5.27
CA LEU A 16 3.96 -4.55 -4.28
C LEU A 16 3.48 -4.77 -2.85
N LEU A 17 2.18 -5.01 -2.63
CA LEU A 17 1.66 -5.44 -1.34
C LEU A 17 2.17 -6.83 -0.94
N ASN A 18 2.23 -7.78 -1.87
CA ASN A 18 2.85 -9.08 -1.62
C ASN A 18 4.34 -8.94 -1.24
N ASN A 19 5.07 -8.08 -1.97
CA ASN A 19 6.48 -7.80 -1.66
C ASN A 19 6.64 -7.14 -0.29
N LEU A 20 5.77 -6.19 0.06
CA LEU A 20 5.76 -5.55 1.37
C LEU A 20 5.50 -6.57 2.48
N SER A 21 4.56 -7.51 2.30
CA SER A 21 4.34 -8.60 3.26
C SER A 21 5.59 -9.46 3.50
N ASN A 22 6.35 -9.74 2.43
CA ASN A 22 7.62 -10.47 2.54
C ASN A 22 8.71 -9.64 3.23
N ILE A 23 8.76 -8.33 2.98
CA ILE A 23 9.64 -7.40 3.70
C ILE A 23 9.34 -7.41 5.21
N LEU A 24 8.05 -7.40 5.59
CA LEU A 24 7.65 -7.48 7.01
C LEU A 24 8.02 -8.82 7.65
N ALA A 25 7.89 -9.93 6.91
CA ALA A 25 8.33 -11.24 7.39
C ALA A 25 9.85 -11.25 7.66
N LYS A 26 10.64 -10.61 6.80
CA LYS A 26 12.09 -10.47 6.98
C LYS A 26 12.45 -9.51 8.13
N ALA A 27 11.65 -8.47 8.36
CA ALA A 27 11.80 -7.58 9.51
C ALA A 27 11.52 -8.31 10.84
N GLN A 28 10.46 -9.13 10.89
CA GLN A 28 10.17 -9.97 12.05
C GLN A 28 11.32 -10.94 12.33
N ALA A 29 11.82 -11.66 11.31
CA ALA A 29 12.94 -12.57 11.46
C ALA A 29 14.21 -11.86 11.97
N HIS A 30 14.49 -10.65 11.46
CA HIS A 30 15.60 -9.84 11.95
C HIS A 30 15.44 -9.44 13.42
N ALA A 31 14.22 -9.06 13.85
CA ALA A 31 13.94 -8.74 15.24
C ALA A 31 14.18 -9.96 16.15
N ASP A 32 13.69 -11.13 15.73
CA ASP A 32 13.87 -12.39 16.46
C ASP A 32 15.36 -12.79 16.57
N GLU A 33 16.14 -12.63 15.50
CA GLU A 33 17.57 -12.97 15.45
C GLU A 33 18.45 -12.02 16.27
N THR A 34 18.10 -10.73 16.31
CA THR A 34 18.91 -9.70 16.96
C THR A 34 18.47 -9.36 18.38
N GLY A 35 17.29 -9.82 18.79
CA GLY A 35 16.65 -9.42 20.05
C GLY A 35 16.11 -8.00 20.05
N THR A 36 15.93 -7.38 18.87
CA THR A 36 15.28 -6.07 18.75
C THR A 36 13.80 -6.20 19.11
N ASP A 37 13.25 -5.29 19.93
CA ASP A 37 11.81 -5.28 20.19
C ASP A 37 11.06 -4.96 18.89
N PRO A 38 10.12 -5.80 18.43
CA PRO A 38 9.29 -5.49 17.26
C PRO A 38 8.63 -4.12 17.34
N LYS A 39 8.27 -3.64 18.53
CA LYS A 39 7.69 -2.30 18.72
C LYS A 39 8.64 -1.18 18.29
N ASP A 40 9.93 -1.32 18.55
CA ASP A 40 10.93 -0.32 18.14
C ASP A 40 10.98 -0.15 16.63
N LEU A 41 10.75 -1.24 15.87
CA LEU A 41 10.65 -1.19 14.41
C LEU A 41 9.32 -0.60 13.95
N LEU A 42 8.20 -1.00 14.57
CA LEU A 42 6.86 -0.52 14.23
C LEU A 42 6.68 0.99 14.48
N GLU A 43 7.30 1.51 15.53
CA GLU A 43 7.24 2.93 15.91
C GLU A 43 8.31 3.79 15.22
N ALA A 44 9.26 3.16 14.52
CA ALA A 44 10.32 3.86 13.80
C ALA A 44 9.77 4.75 12.67
N ARG A 45 10.43 5.90 12.45
CA ARG A 45 10.15 6.89 11.40
C ARG A 45 11.46 7.47 10.86
N LEU A 46 11.43 8.07 9.66
CA LEU A 46 12.60 8.70 9.04
C LEU A 46 12.82 10.15 9.48
N ALA A 47 11.76 10.86 9.85
CA ALA A 47 11.79 12.21 10.40
C ALA A 47 10.69 12.35 11.47
N GLU A 48 10.84 13.31 12.38
CA GLU A 48 9.94 13.46 13.54
C GLU A 48 8.47 13.67 13.14
N ASP A 49 8.23 14.43 12.08
CA ASP A 49 6.91 14.77 11.53
C ASP A 49 6.37 13.74 10.53
N MET A 50 7.15 12.71 10.20
CA MET A 50 6.69 11.62 9.34
C MET A 50 5.95 10.54 10.14
N PHE A 51 5.01 9.89 9.44
CA PHE A 51 4.39 8.67 9.90
C PHE A 51 5.41 7.57 10.19
N ASN A 52 5.13 6.78 11.23
CA ASN A 52 5.92 5.61 11.60
C ASN A 52 5.66 4.41 10.66
N LEU A 53 6.44 3.33 10.82
CA LEU A 53 6.33 2.14 9.97
C LEU A 53 4.90 1.60 9.87
N SER A 54 4.20 1.41 11.00
CA SER A 54 2.82 0.92 11.00
C SER A 54 1.91 1.80 10.14
N GLN A 55 2.01 3.12 10.31
CA GLN A 55 1.22 4.09 9.55
C GLN A 55 1.58 4.10 8.06
N GLN A 56 2.85 3.93 7.70
CA GLN A 56 3.24 3.80 6.28
C GLN A 56 2.57 2.58 5.64
N ILE A 57 2.51 1.44 6.34
CA ILE A 57 1.87 0.22 5.83
C ILE A 57 0.36 0.40 5.73
N GLN A 58 -0.26 1.02 6.73
CA GLN A 58 -1.70 1.34 6.71
C GLN A 58 -2.07 2.20 5.50
N MET A 59 -1.28 3.24 5.23
CA MET A 59 -1.47 4.10 4.05
C MET A 59 -1.22 3.35 2.73
N ALA A 60 -0.20 2.48 2.67
CA ALA A 60 0.05 1.64 1.51
C ALA A 60 -1.15 0.72 1.17
N CYS A 61 -1.89 0.25 2.19
CA CYS A 61 -3.13 -0.51 1.97
C CYS A 61 -4.32 0.39 1.62
N LEU A 62 -4.37 1.62 2.16
CA LEU A 62 -5.48 2.55 1.96
C LEU A 62 -5.60 3.06 0.51
N HIS A 63 -4.50 3.47 -0.11
CA HIS A 63 -4.55 4.12 -1.43
C HIS A 63 -5.12 3.24 -2.57
N PRO A 64 -4.80 1.94 -2.66
CA PRO A 64 -5.47 1.02 -3.57
C PRO A 64 -6.99 0.97 -3.34
N MET A 65 -7.42 0.93 -2.07
CA MET A 65 -8.83 0.88 -1.70
C MET A 65 -9.59 2.15 -2.04
N LEU A 66 -8.97 3.32 -1.83
CA LEU A 66 -9.55 4.61 -2.23
C LEU A 66 -9.74 4.70 -3.75
N PHE A 67 -8.79 4.19 -4.54
CA PHE A 67 -8.92 4.13 -5.98
C PHE A 67 -10.10 3.24 -6.40
N VAL A 68 -10.15 2.00 -5.90
CA VAL A 68 -11.23 1.06 -6.24
C VAL A 68 -12.60 1.61 -5.81
N ALA A 69 -12.70 2.19 -4.62
CA ALA A 69 -13.95 2.79 -4.13
C ALA A 69 -14.37 3.99 -5.00
N GLY A 70 -13.43 4.85 -5.39
CA GLY A 70 -13.69 6.00 -6.25
C GLY A 70 -14.26 5.60 -7.61
N ILE A 71 -13.72 4.55 -8.24
CA ILE A 71 -14.20 4.05 -9.54
C ILE A 71 -15.53 3.31 -9.41
N THR A 72 -15.63 2.38 -8.47
CA THR A 72 -16.79 1.48 -8.36
C THR A 72 -17.98 2.09 -7.62
N GLY A 73 -17.79 3.22 -6.94
CA GLY A 73 -18.78 3.84 -6.06
C GLY A 73 -19.11 3.02 -4.82
N LYS A 74 -18.44 1.89 -4.60
CA LYS A 74 -18.61 1.05 -3.40
C LYS A 74 -17.77 1.65 -2.28
N PRO A 75 -18.33 1.88 -1.08
CA PRO A 75 -17.53 2.37 0.03
C PRO A 75 -16.40 1.38 0.32
N ALA A 76 -15.17 1.86 0.39
CA ALA A 76 -14.08 1.06 0.94
C ALA A 76 -14.38 0.84 2.43
N GLU A 77 -14.41 -0.42 2.87
CA GLU A 77 -14.39 -0.72 4.29
C GLU A 77 -13.01 -0.33 4.84
N LEU A 78 -12.95 0.89 5.39
CA LEU A 78 -11.74 1.41 5.99
C LEU A 78 -11.47 0.66 7.29
N GLN A 79 -10.36 -0.07 7.33
CA GLN A 79 -9.90 -0.72 8.55
C GLN A 79 -9.50 0.34 9.58
N LYS A 80 -9.75 0.05 10.86
CA LYS A 80 -9.28 0.90 11.95
C LYS A 80 -7.77 0.77 12.07
N ASP A 81 -7.06 1.90 12.18
CA ASP A 81 -5.60 1.96 12.29
C ASP A 81 -5.08 1.56 13.69
N GLU A 82 -5.45 0.35 14.10
CA GLU A 82 -5.19 -0.22 15.42
C GLU A 82 -4.13 -1.33 15.39
N ASP A 83 -3.54 -1.65 14.23
CA ASP A 83 -2.53 -2.70 14.09
C ASP A 83 -1.28 -2.41 14.95
N ARG A 84 -0.95 -3.32 15.88
CA ARG A 84 0.15 -3.19 16.85
C ARG A 84 1.25 -4.24 16.68
N SER A 85 1.16 -5.08 15.65
CA SER A 85 2.13 -6.16 15.42
C SER A 85 2.39 -6.39 13.92
N PHE A 86 3.52 -7.01 13.61
CA PHE A 86 3.82 -7.46 12.24
C PHE A 86 2.76 -8.45 11.73
N ALA A 87 2.17 -9.27 12.61
CA ALA A 87 1.13 -10.23 12.24
C ALA A 87 -0.15 -9.52 11.79
N GLU A 88 -0.63 -8.52 12.55
CA GLU A 88 -1.81 -7.73 12.20
C GLU A 88 -1.60 -6.93 10.92
N LEU A 89 -0.43 -6.28 10.76
CA LEU A 89 -0.10 -5.54 9.54
C LEU A 89 -0.04 -6.45 8.30
N ARG A 90 0.47 -7.68 8.44
CA ARG A 90 0.44 -8.66 7.35
C ARG A 90 -0.97 -9.18 7.07
N SER A 91 -1.84 -9.29 8.09
CA SER A 91 -3.27 -9.60 7.89
C SER A 91 -3.95 -8.51 7.08
N ARG A 92 -3.78 -7.22 7.45
CA ARG A 92 -4.29 -6.08 6.70
C ARG A 92 -3.84 -6.11 5.23
N ILE A 93 -2.56 -6.37 4.98
CA ILE A 93 -2.03 -6.51 3.60
C ILE A 93 -2.75 -7.65 2.87
N SER A 94 -2.91 -8.81 3.51
CA SER A 94 -3.59 -9.97 2.91
C SER A 94 -5.04 -9.67 2.57
N GLU A 95 -5.77 -9.01 3.47
CA GLU A 95 -7.17 -8.61 3.26
C GLU A 95 -7.29 -7.61 2.11
N THR A 96 -6.38 -6.63 2.04
CA THR A 96 -6.32 -5.66 0.95
C THR A 96 -6.07 -6.36 -0.39
N ILE A 97 -5.13 -7.32 -0.44
CA ILE A 97 -4.87 -8.14 -1.63
C ILE A 97 -6.12 -8.92 -2.03
N SER A 98 -6.81 -9.56 -1.09
CA SER A 98 -8.03 -10.33 -1.38
C SER A 98 -9.13 -9.46 -2.00
N VAL A 99 -9.29 -8.21 -1.54
CA VAL A 99 -10.23 -7.28 -2.17
C VAL A 99 -9.77 -6.93 -3.59
N LEU A 100 -8.50 -6.59 -3.78
CA LEU A 100 -7.94 -6.24 -5.10
C LEU A 100 -8.09 -7.39 -6.11
N GLU A 101 -7.86 -8.63 -5.68
CA GLU A 101 -8.01 -9.83 -6.52
C GLU A 101 -9.47 -10.13 -6.89
N SER A 102 -10.43 -9.62 -6.11
CA SER A 102 -11.86 -9.72 -6.44
C SER A 102 -12.29 -8.74 -7.54
N ILE A 103 -11.48 -7.71 -7.83
CA ILE A 103 -11.78 -6.70 -8.84
C ILE A 103 -11.40 -7.24 -10.22
N ARG A 104 -12.41 -7.38 -11.08
CA ARG A 104 -12.24 -7.92 -12.43
C ARG A 104 -11.96 -6.80 -13.43
N PRO A 105 -11.35 -7.10 -14.59
CA PRO A 105 -11.10 -6.09 -15.62
C PRO A 105 -12.33 -5.28 -16.02
N GLU A 106 -13.49 -5.92 -16.10
CA GLU A 106 -14.79 -5.28 -16.40
C GLU A 106 -15.28 -4.29 -15.33
N ASP A 107 -14.73 -4.35 -14.12
CA ASP A 107 -15.09 -3.41 -13.04
C ASP A 107 -14.30 -2.08 -13.14
N LEU A 108 -13.20 -2.04 -13.92
CA LEU A 108 -12.31 -0.88 -14.02
C LEU A 108 -12.07 -0.37 -15.45
N ASN A 109 -12.03 -1.25 -16.45
CA ASN A 109 -11.72 -0.84 -17.82
C ASN A 109 -12.89 -0.03 -18.41
N GLY A 110 -12.60 1.10 -19.05
CA GLY A 110 -13.62 2.06 -19.50
C GLY A 110 -13.92 3.18 -18.50
N SER A 111 -13.30 3.16 -17.31
CA SER A 111 -13.45 4.21 -16.29
C SER A 111 -12.47 5.38 -16.46
N GLU A 112 -11.64 5.40 -17.51
CA GLU A 112 -10.55 6.36 -17.71
C GLU A 112 -11.03 7.82 -17.57
N ASP A 113 -12.15 8.14 -18.22
CA ASP A 113 -12.75 9.48 -18.25
C ASP A 113 -13.91 9.66 -17.25
N GLN A 114 -14.19 8.65 -16.41
CA GLN A 114 -15.24 8.75 -15.38
C GLN A 114 -14.88 9.84 -14.38
N GLU A 115 -15.77 10.81 -14.16
CA GLU A 115 -15.59 11.81 -13.12
C GLU A 115 -15.78 11.16 -11.74
N ILE A 116 -14.79 11.34 -10.86
CA ILE A 116 -14.83 10.86 -9.49
C ILE A 116 -14.44 11.97 -8.52
N VAL A 117 -14.96 11.89 -7.30
CA VAL A 117 -14.59 12.78 -6.20
C VAL A 117 -13.96 11.94 -5.10
N LEU A 118 -12.68 12.16 -4.85
CA LEU A 118 -12.00 11.57 -3.71
C LEU A 118 -12.19 12.48 -2.50
N ALA A 119 -13.02 12.05 -1.55
CA ALA A 119 -13.17 12.74 -0.28
C ALA A 119 -11.92 12.51 0.58
N THR A 120 -11.23 13.58 0.94
CA THR A 120 -10.12 13.54 1.90
C THR A 120 -10.49 14.35 3.14
N PRO A 121 -9.82 14.15 4.29
CA PRO A 121 -10.08 14.95 5.49
C PRO A 121 -9.91 16.46 5.30
N ARG A 122 -9.22 16.92 4.25
CA ARG A 122 -8.92 18.34 3.99
C ARG A 122 -9.80 18.95 2.90
N ALA A 123 -10.15 18.18 1.88
CA ALA A 123 -10.92 18.65 0.73
C ALA A 123 -11.47 17.49 -0.09
N ASP A 124 -12.53 17.77 -0.82
CA ASP A 124 -13.00 16.95 -1.94
C ASP A 124 -12.14 17.24 -3.17
N LEU A 125 -11.52 16.20 -3.73
CA LEU A 125 -10.63 16.32 -4.87
C LEU A 125 -11.28 15.71 -6.12
N PRO A 126 -11.68 16.54 -7.12
CA PRO A 126 -12.24 16.04 -8.36
C PRO A 126 -11.14 15.48 -9.27
N PHE A 127 -11.39 14.32 -9.86
CA PHE A 127 -10.50 13.65 -10.80
C PHE A 127 -11.29 12.95 -11.91
N THR A 128 -10.62 12.65 -13.02
CA THR A 128 -11.05 11.52 -13.86
C THR A 128 -10.60 10.21 -13.24
N GLY A 129 -11.17 9.07 -13.65
CA GLY A 129 -10.76 7.77 -13.14
C GLY A 129 -9.27 7.51 -13.37
N GLN A 130 -8.76 7.83 -14.56
CA GLN A 130 -7.33 7.78 -14.86
C GLN A 130 -6.53 8.78 -14.01
N GLY A 131 -7.01 10.01 -13.86
CA GLY A 131 -6.35 11.04 -13.06
C GLY A 131 -6.20 10.62 -11.59
N SER A 132 -7.24 10.01 -11.03
CA SER A 132 -7.21 9.52 -9.64
C SER A 132 -6.15 8.44 -9.44
N LEU A 133 -5.97 7.56 -10.41
CA LEU A 133 -4.94 6.53 -10.37
C LEU A 133 -3.55 7.14 -10.48
N GLN A 134 -3.31 7.94 -11.51
CA GLN A 134 -1.97 8.39 -11.90
C GLN A 134 -1.43 9.54 -11.06
N ILE A 135 -2.30 10.46 -10.64
CA ILE A 135 -1.92 11.68 -9.92
C ILE A 135 -2.02 11.47 -8.41
N PHE A 136 -2.97 10.65 -7.95
CA PHE A 136 -3.24 10.50 -6.52
C PHE A 136 -2.84 9.13 -5.98
N SER A 137 -3.49 8.05 -6.39
CA SER A 137 -3.35 6.76 -5.71
C SER A 137 -2.00 6.07 -5.95
N LEU A 138 -1.50 6.01 -7.19
CA LEU A 138 -0.18 5.40 -7.45
C LEU A 138 0.96 6.16 -6.79
N PRO A 139 1.10 7.50 -6.95
CA PRO A 139 2.20 8.23 -6.31
C PRO A 139 2.21 8.06 -4.79
N ASN A 140 1.05 8.18 -4.14
CA ASN A 140 0.97 7.97 -2.69
C ASN A 140 1.28 6.51 -2.31
N PHE A 141 0.73 5.53 -3.02
CA PHE A 141 1.01 4.12 -2.77
C PHE A 141 2.51 3.81 -2.82
N PHE A 142 3.19 4.20 -3.90
CA PHE A 142 4.62 3.97 -4.04
C PHE A 142 5.43 4.69 -2.96
N PHE A 143 5.06 5.92 -2.63
CA PHE A 143 5.70 6.68 -1.55
C PHE A 143 5.65 5.93 -0.22
N HIS A 144 4.47 5.40 0.15
CA HIS A 144 4.31 4.69 1.41
C HIS A 144 5.03 3.33 1.43
N VAL A 145 5.00 2.57 0.32
CA VAL A 145 5.73 1.29 0.21
C VAL A 145 7.24 1.50 0.31
N VAL A 146 7.81 2.47 -0.43
CA VAL A 146 9.25 2.73 -0.38
C VAL A 146 9.67 3.30 0.98
N THR A 147 8.85 4.16 1.57
CA THR A 147 9.15 4.72 2.91
C THR A 147 9.14 3.62 3.98
N ALA A 148 8.19 2.68 3.94
CA ALA A 148 8.20 1.51 4.83
C ALA A 148 9.47 0.66 4.66
N TYR A 149 9.87 0.41 3.41
CA TYR A 149 11.14 -0.26 3.09
C TYR A 149 12.34 0.51 3.67
N ASP A 150 12.40 1.82 3.48
CA ASP A 150 13.51 2.67 3.91
C ASP A 150 13.61 2.77 5.44
N ILE A 151 12.48 2.83 6.16
CA ILE A 151 12.46 2.79 7.63
C ILE A 151 13.13 1.49 8.12
N LEU A 152 12.72 0.34 7.60
CA LEU A 152 13.27 -0.95 7.98
C LEU A 152 14.75 -1.08 7.60
N ARG A 153 15.11 -0.61 6.40
CA ARG A 153 16.49 -0.60 5.93
C ARG A 153 17.38 0.28 6.81
N HIS A 154 16.88 1.44 7.22
CA HIS A 154 17.56 2.37 8.13
C HIS A 154 17.72 1.77 9.53
N ARG A 155 16.78 0.94 9.98
CA ARG A 155 16.84 0.21 11.25
C ARG A 155 17.70 -1.06 11.22
N GLY A 156 18.44 -1.31 10.14
CA GLY A 156 19.41 -2.40 10.06
C GLY A 156 18.85 -3.72 9.53
N VAL A 157 17.57 -3.78 9.16
CA VAL A 157 17.02 -4.98 8.51
C VAL A 157 17.78 -5.21 7.20
N PRO A 158 18.23 -6.46 6.90
CA PRO A 158 19.09 -6.75 5.77
C PRO A 158 18.33 -6.79 4.43
N LEU A 159 17.58 -5.73 4.12
CA LEU A 159 16.80 -5.58 2.89
C LEU A 159 17.67 -5.13 1.70
N GLY A 160 17.30 -5.56 0.50
CA GLY A 160 17.91 -5.14 -0.76
C GLY A 160 16.84 -4.81 -1.80
N LYS A 161 17.26 -4.27 -2.95
CA LYS A 161 16.34 -3.88 -4.03
C LYS A 161 15.45 -5.03 -4.50
N MET A 162 15.95 -6.26 -4.44
CA MET A 162 15.19 -7.45 -4.83
C MET A 162 14.04 -7.79 -3.89
N ASP A 163 14.11 -7.40 -2.61
CA ASP A 163 12.99 -7.53 -1.68
C ASP A 163 11.85 -6.58 -2.07
N PHE A 164 12.17 -5.35 -2.50
CA PHE A 164 11.19 -4.39 -3.02
C PHE A 164 10.58 -4.85 -4.34
N LEU A 165 11.39 -5.35 -5.28
CA LEU A 165 10.92 -5.78 -6.60
C LEU A 165 10.16 -7.13 -6.59
N GLY A 166 10.41 -7.98 -5.60
CA GLY A 166 9.77 -9.30 -5.49
C GLY A 166 10.33 -10.34 -6.46
N GLY A 167 11.59 -10.20 -6.87
CA GLY A 167 12.13 -10.93 -8.03
C GLY A 167 11.82 -10.24 -9.36
N LEU A 168 12.41 -10.73 -10.46
CA LEU A 168 12.19 -10.22 -11.83
C LEU A 168 11.20 -11.07 -12.65
N LYS A 169 10.40 -11.91 -11.99
CA LYS A 169 9.40 -12.76 -12.61
C LYS A 169 8.00 -12.36 -12.16
#